data_AF-A0AA37GES8-F1
#
_entry.id   AF-A0AA37GES8-F1
#
_cell.length_a   1.000
_cell.length_b   1.000
_cell.length_c   1.000
_cell.angle_alpha   90.00
_cell.angle_beta   90.00
_cell.angle_gamma   90.00
#
_symmetry.space_group_name_H-M   'P 1'
#
loop_
_entity.id
_entity.type
_entity.pdbx_description
1 polymer ?
#
loop_
_entity_poly.entity_id
_entity_poly.type
_entity_poly.pdbx_seq_one_letter_code
_entity_poly.pdbx_strand_id
1 'polypeptide(L)'
;MAVSLRKFRIAEDALGADLDLAREKPAEVGYSDIHLDISGHWPATMYPDIYGVPESLMTLLSQTISFANEKLKLEAIAMYDPRVSMSMTRHIKQLEQNIWSWSLESMDMKSGPSRPRELVTKDTRLVDHPIIKSLTLAMHQALIIYFYRRVYNMSAMVIQDSVRKTLDYIQPCLEETSDDHDFAASIGWAGFVAACEATTPDLQERGRKVLEAIDNNGVIFGTDKPSTLAQSVWDRRKETGDWTLSWPDIMRNISR
;
A
#
# COMPACT_ATOMS: atom_id res chain seq x y z
N MET A 1 2.89 0.34 31.14
CA MET A 1 4.08 0.47 30.27
C MET A 1 3.69 1.37 29.12
N ALA A 2 4.37 2.51 28.94
CA ALA A 2 4.05 3.41 27.84
C ALA A 2 4.43 2.75 26.52
N VAL A 3 3.43 2.35 25.73
CA VAL A 3 3.63 1.91 24.35
C VAL A 3 4.13 3.14 23.59
N SER A 4 5.44 3.21 23.38
CA SER A 4 6.02 4.22 22.49
C SER A 4 5.46 3.96 21.11
N LEU A 5 4.48 4.76 20.69
CA LEU A 5 3.93 4.75 19.33
C LEU A 5 5.10 4.91 18.35
N ARG A 6 5.49 3.81 17.70
CA ARG A 6 6.59 3.81 16.74
C ARG A 6 6.08 4.52 15.49
N LYS A 7 6.76 5.58 15.07
CA LYS A 7 6.61 6.14 13.70
C LYS A 7 6.95 5.00 12.74
N PHE A 8 6.14 4.68 11.73
CA PHE A 8 6.35 3.66 10.67
C PHE A 8 7.81 3.16 10.52
N ARG A 9 8.26 2.33 11.45
CA ARG A 9 9.66 1.89 11.61
C ARG A 9 9.64 0.53 12.29
N ILE A 10 10.35 -0.40 11.69
CA ILE A 10 10.61 -1.69 12.30
C ILE A 10 11.89 -1.59 13.15
N ALA A 11 11.83 -2.05 14.40
CA ALA A 11 13.04 -2.18 15.20
C ALA A 11 13.65 -3.58 15.03
N GLU A 12 14.94 -3.69 15.34
CA GLU A 12 15.71 -4.92 15.16
C GLU A 12 15.13 -6.12 15.93
N ASP A 13 14.53 -5.86 17.10
CA ASP A 13 13.86 -6.84 17.95
C ASP A 13 12.56 -7.40 17.34
N ALA A 14 11.95 -6.67 16.42
CA ALA A 14 10.74 -7.09 15.70
C ALA A 14 11.06 -7.85 14.40
N LEU A 15 12.33 -7.94 13.98
CA LEU A 15 12.73 -8.67 12.79
C LEU A 15 12.57 -10.18 12.99
N GLY A 16 11.69 -10.79 12.19
CA GLY A 16 11.38 -12.21 12.27
C GLY A 16 10.39 -12.55 13.40
N ALA A 17 9.76 -11.55 14.02
CA ALA A 17 8.52 -11.78 14.75
C ALA A 17 7.46 -12.32 13.78
N ASP A 18 6.61 -13.23 14.27
CA ASP A 18 5.67 -13.93 13.41
C ASP A 18 4.61 -12.96 12.86
N LEU A 19 4.56 -12.81 11.53
CA LEU A 19 3.57 -12.02 10.81
C LEU A 19 2.30 -12.86 10.62
N ASP A 20 1.71 -13.31 11.73
CA ASP A 20 0.45 -14.06 11.70
C ASP A 20 -0.73 -13.09 11.63
N LEU A 21 -1.32 -12.97 10.44
CA LEU A 21 -2.50 -12.15 10.18
C LEU A 21 -3.80 -12.80 10.72
N ALA A 22 -3.81 -14.11 10.97
CA ALA A 22 -5.00 -14.83 11.43
C ALA A 22 -5.20 -14.76 12.94
N ARG A 23 -4.13 -14.45 13.70
CA ARG A 23 -4.19 -14.31 15.16
C ARG A 23 -5.05 -13.12 15.56
N GLU A 24 -6.09 -13.35 16.37
CA GLU A 24 -6.92 -12.26 16.90
C GLU A 24 -6.15 -11.36 17.88
N LYS A 25 -6.27 -10.03 17.71
CA LYS A 25 -5.66 -9.04 18.60
C LYS A 25 -6.49 -8.89 19.88
N PRO A 26 -5.85 -8.80 21.07
CA PRO A 26 -6.56 -8.44 22.29
C PRO A 26 -7.10 -7.01 22.19
N ALA A 27 -8.24 -6.73 22.84
CA ALA A 27 -8.96 -5.47 22.67
C ALA A 27 -8.13 -4.21 22.97
N GLU A 28 -7.35 -4.21 24.04
CA GLU A 28 -6.46 -3.10 24.39
C GLU A 28 -5.48 -2.74 23.27
N VAL A 29 -4.95 -3.76 22.59
CA VAL A 29 -4.04 -3.61 21.46
C VAL A 29 -4.79 -3.18 20.21
N GLY A 30 -5.92 -3.83 19.89
CA GLY A 30 -6.73 -3.51 18.71
C GLY A 30 -7.18 -2.05 18.66
N TYR A 31 -7.55 -1.46 19.80
CA TYR A 31 -7.93 -0.04 19.87
C TYR A 31 -6.75 0.94 19.82
N SER A 32 -5.54 0.50 20.18
CA SER A 32 -4.37 1.38 20.31
C SER A 32 -3.39 1.29 19.13
N ASP A 33 -3.47 0.22 18.33
CA ASP A 33 -2.57 -0.09 17.21
C ASP A 33 -2.95 0.64 15.91
N ILE A 34 -3.04 1.97 15.97
CA ILE A 34 -3.45 2.82 14.84
C ILE A 34 -2.52 2.74 13.62
N HIS A 35 -1.27 2.33 13.82
CA HIS A 35 -0.28 2.20 12.75
C HIS A 35 -0.21 0.77 12.21
N LEU A 36 -0.96 -0.18 12.77
CA LEU A 36 -0.90 -1.60 12.39
C LEU A 36 0.52 -2.18 12.52
N ASP A 37 1.21 -1.79 13.59
CA ASP A 37 2.56 -2.25 13.93
C ASP A 37 2.52 -3.71 14.37
N ILE A 38 1.40 -4.16 14.94
CA ILE A 38 1.22 -5.51 15.46
C ILE A 38 0.40 -6.33 14.47
N SER A 39 0.95 -7.46 14.03
CA SER A 39 0.22 -8.41 13.17
C SER A 39 -0.91 -9.11 13.93
N GLY A 40 -2.03 -9.25 13.24
CA GLY A 40 -3.21 -9.97 13.71
C GLY A 40 -4.50 -9.40 13.13
N HIS A 41 -5.61 -10.06 13.43
CA HIS A 41 -6.94 -9.66 13.06
C HIS A 41 -7.64 -8.91 14.21
N TRP A 42 -8.23 -7.74 13.92
CA TRP A 42 -9.08 -7.03 14.86
C TRP A 42 -10.54 -7.01 14.35
N PRO A 43 -11.47 -7.72 15.00
CA PRO A 43 -12.85 -7.79 14.53
C PRO A 43 -13.60 -6.46 14.61
N ALA A 44 -13.27 -5.54 15.50
CA ALA A 44 -14.00 -4.26 15.61
C ALA A 44 -13.35 -3.12 14.81
N THR A 45 -12.65 -3.48 13.74
CA THR A 45 -11.93 -2.54 12.88
C THR A 45 -12.85 -1.67 12.03
N MET A 46 -12.44 -0.42 11.81
CA MET A 46 -13.14 0.55 10.95
C MET A 46 -12.44 0.81 9.61
N TYR A 47 -11.29 0.16 9.34
CA TYR A 47 -10.55 0.34 8.09
C TYR A 47 -11.41 0.10 6.83
N PRO A 48 -12.26 -0.95 6.75
CA PRO A 48 -13.11 -1.17 5.59
C PRO A 48 -14.11 -0.03 5.36
N ASP A 49 -14.71 0.50 6.42
CA ASP A 49 -15.70 1.58 6.33
C ASP A 49 -15.06 2.93 6.01
N ILE A 50 -13.83 3.21 6.50
CA ILE A 50 -13.14 4.49 6.31
C ILE A 50 -12.36 4.56 5.01
N TYR A 51 -11.65 3.48 4.64
CA TYR A 51 -10.71 3.49 3.51
C TYR A 51 -11.19 2.66 2.31
N GLY A 52 -12.29 1.92 2.45
CA GLY A 52 -12.77 0.99 1.44
C GLY A 52 -11.84 -0.23 1.28
N VAL A 53 -10.96 -0.48 2.25
CA VAL A 53 -9.90 -1.49 2.17
C VAL A 53 -9.81 -2.26 3.50
N PRO A 54 -9.64 -3.60 3.47
CA PRO A 54 -9.55 -4.38 4.70
C PRO A 54 -8.31 -4.10 5.56
N GLU A 55 -8.44 -4.17 6.89
CA GLU A 55 -7.31 -3.99 7.83
C GLU A 55 -6.14 -4.93 7.53
N SER A 56 -6.40 -6.18 7.12
CA SER A 56 -5.32 -7.12 6.79
C SER A 56 -4.41 -6.61 5.68
N LEU A 57 -5.00 -5.96 4.66
CA LEU A 57 -4.23 -5.42 3.53
C LEU A 57 -3.50 -4.15 3.96
N MET A 58 -4.15 -3.30 4.76
CA MET A 58 -3.53 -2.13 5.37
C MET A 58 -2.38 -2.49 6.33
N THR A 59 -2.49 -3.63 7.01
CA THR A 59 -1.43 -4.18 7.87
C THR A 59 -0.23 -4.56 7.03
N LEU A 60 -0.43 -5.31 5.94
CA LEU A 60 0.66 -5.65 5.00
C LEU A 60 1.31 -4.42 4.39
N LEU A 61 0.51 -3.40 4.04
CA LEU A 61 1.02 -2.12 3.57
C LEU A 61 1.87 -1.43 4.64
N SER A 62 1.38 -1.31 5.87
CA SER A 62 2.12 -0.70 6.97
C SER A 62 3.44 -1.41 7.25
N GLN A 63 3.42 -2.75 7.33
CA GLN A 63 4.63 -3.56 7.53
C GLN A 63 5.63 -3.36 6.40
N THR A 64 5.15 -3.30 5.14
CA THR A 64 6.00 -3.04 3.97
C THR A 64 6.63 -1.65 4.01
N ILE A 65 5.87 -0.61 4.37
CA ILE A 65 6.38 0.76 4.49
C ILE A 65 7.43 0.83 5.61
N SER A 66 7.10 0.29 6.78
CA SER A 66 7.99 0.27 7.95
C SER A 66 9.30 -0.44 7.67
N PHE A 67 9.26 -1.58 6.96
CA PHE A 67 10.45 -2.28 6.52
C PHE A 67 11.23 -1.47 5.47
N ALA A 68 10.57 -0.96 4.43
CA ALA A 68 11.20 -0.18 3.36
C ALA A 68 11.92 1.08 3.88
N ASN A 69 11.40 1.70 4.94
CA ASN A 69 12.01 2.88 5.56
C ASN A 69 13.31 2.55 6.31
N GLU A 70 13.38 1.40 6.98
CA GLU A 70 14.54 1.00 7.78
C GLU A 70 15.53 0.12 7.00
N LYS A 71 15.14 -0.38 5.82
CA LYS A 71 15.95 -1.29 4.98
C LYS A 71 17.41 -0.90 4.86
N LEU A 72 17.71 0.35 4.47
CA LEU A 72 19.10 0.81 4.28
C LEU A 72 19.93 0.72 5.57
N LYS A 73 19.32 1.05 6.70
CA LYS A 73 19.97 0.96 8.02
C LYS A 73 20.18 -0.51 8.40
N LEU A 74 19.19 -1.36 8.19
CA LEU A 74 19.26 -2.79 8.47
C LEU A 74 20.29 -3.51 7.60
N GLU A 75 20.40 -3.14 6.32
CA GLU A 75 21.44 -3.66 5.41
C GLU A 75 22.84 -3.29 5.89
N ALA A 76 23.05 -2.05 6.35
CA ALA A 76 24.33 -1.63 6.91
C ALA A 76 24.71 -2.43 8.17
N ILE A 77 23.75 -2.77 9.03
CA ILE A 77 23.99 -3.60 10.22
C ILE A 77 24.22 -5.07 9.81
N ALA A 78 23.44 -5.58 8.86
CA ALA A 78 23.54 -6.95 8.36
C ALA A 78 24.90 -7.28 7.72
N MET A 79 25.65 -6.27 7.25
CA MET A 79 27.04 -6.44 6.80
C MET A 79 27.98 -6.91 7.91
N TYR A 80 27.67 -6.57 9.17
CA TYR A 80 28.52 -6.86 10.33
C TYR A 80 27.88 -7.88 11.28
N ASP A 81 26.55 -8.07 11.23
CA ASP A 81 25.83 -9.06 12.05
C ASP A 81 25.06 -10.08 11.17
N PRO A 82 25.56 -11.33 11.07
CA PRO A 82 24.87 -12.40 10.34
C PRO A 82 23.47 -12.73 10.89
N ARG A 83 23.20 -12.47 12.18
CA ARG A 83 21.88 -12.73 12.79
C ARG A 83 20.84 -11.78 12.22
N VAL A 84 21.18 -10.50 12.10
CA VAL A 84 20.33 -9.47 11.49
C VAL A 84 20.10 -9.80 10.01
N SER A 85 21.14 -10.23 9.28
CA SER A 85 21.02 -10.66 7.89
C SER A 85 20.02 -11.82 7.70
N MET A 86 20.11 -12.85 8.55
CA MET A 86 19.18 -13.98 8.51
C MET A 86 17.75 -13.58 8.88
N SER A 87 17.56 -12.79 9.94
CA SER A 87 16.24 -12.32 10.37
C SER A 87 15.58 -11.41 9.34
N MET A 88 16.36 -10.53 8.69
CA MET A 88 15.91 -9.70 7.58
C MET A 88 15.44 -10.54 6.40
N THR A 89 16.25 -11.52 5.98
CA THR A 89 15.89 -12.43 4.88
C THR A 89 14.61 -13.21 5.18
N ARG A 90 14.46 -13.68 6.43
CA ARG A 90 13.24 -14.38 6.88
C ARG A 90 12.03 -13.45 6.81
N HIS A 91 12.15 -12.24 7.33
CA HIS A 91 11.07 -11.26 7.36
C HIS A 91 10.61 -10.87 5.94
N ILE A 92 11.55 -10.61 5.01
CA ILE A 92 11.23 -10.31 3.60
C ILE A 92 10.42 -11.47 2.98
N LYS A 93 10.87 -12.73 3.17
CA LYS A 93 10.18 -13.91 2.62
C LYS A 93 8.79 -14.10 3.21
N GLN A 94 8.63 -13.90 4.51
CA GLN A 94 7.33 -14.02 5.16
C GLN A 94 6.37 -12.93 4.69
N LEU A 95 6.86 -11.68 4.57
CA LEU A 95 6.08 -10.57 4.05
C LEU A 95 5.66 -10.80 2.60
N GLU A 96 6.59 -11.25 1.74
CA GLU A 96 6.31 -11.62 0.34
C GLU A 96 5.25 -12.72 0.26
N GLN A 97 5.41 -13.80 1.04
CA GLN A 97 4.46 -14.90 1.08
C GLN A 97 3.07 -14.41 1.48
N ASN A 98 2.98 -13.60 2.55
CA ASN A 98 1.71 -13.07 3.02
C ASN A 98 1.04 -12.15 1.99
N ILE A 99 1.81 -11.32 1.27
CA ILE A 99 1.27 -10.48 0.18
C ILE A 99 0.71 -11.34 -0.95
N TRP A 100 1.41 -12.41 -1.35
CA TRP A 100 0.96 -13.29 -2.44
C TRP A 100 -0.20 -14.22 -2.06
N SER A 101 -0.21 -14.72 -0.83
CA SER A 101 -1.31 -15.57 -0.33
C SER A 101 -2.55 -14.75 0.06
N TRP A 102 -2.42 -13.43 0.13
CA TRP A 102 -3.54 -12.56 0.45
C TRP A 102 -4.61 -12.66 -0.64
N SER A 103 -5.84 -12.95 -0.24
CA SER A 103 -6.99 -12.95 -1.13
C SER A 103 -8.21 -12.36 -0.45
N LEU A 104 -9.09 -11.75 -1.24
CA LEU A 104 -10.34 -11.16 -0.76
C LEU A 104 -11.25 -12.23 -0.11
N GLU A 105 -11.23 -13.46 -0.63
CA GLU A 105 -12.07 -14.60 -0.18
C GLU A 105 -11.58 -15.23 1.12
N SER A 106 -10.29 -15.15 1.44
CA SER A 106 -9.72 -15.70 2.68
C SER A 106 -10.21 -15.01 3.96
N MET A 107 -11.08 -14.00 3.85
CA MET A 107 -11.57 -13.20 4.95
C MET A 107 -13.07 -13.35 5.16
N ASP A 108 -13.43 -13.94 6.29
CA ASP A 108 -14.79 -13.90 6.83
C ASP A 108 -15.02 -12.48 7.39
N MET A 109 -15.29 -11.50 6.51
CA MET A 109 -15.36 -10.06 6.83
C MET A 109 -16.57 -9.66 7.69
N LYS A 110 -16.92 -10.42 8.74
CA LYS A 110 -17.85 -10.02 9.82
C LYS A 110 -17.19 -9.08 10.82
N SER A 111 -16.27 -8.25 10.36
CA SER A 111 -15.50 -7.33 11.18
C SER A 111 -16.05 -5.91 11.00
N GLY A 112 -16.32 -5.26 12.12
CA GLY A 112 -16.94 -3.94 12.25
C GLY A 112 -18.04 -3.97 13.32
N PRO A 113 -18.31 -2.85 14.03
CA PRO A 113 -19.48 -2.76 14.88
C PRO A 113 -20.74 -3.04 14.07
N SER A 114 -21.67 -3.83 14.62
CA SER A 114 -22.97 -4.06 13.98
C SER A 114 -23.65 -2.71 13.76
N ARG A 115 -23.89 -2.32 12.50
CA ARG A 115 -24.61 -1.07 12.18
C ARG A 115 -25.97 -1.09 12.91
N PRO A 116 -26.39 0.02 13.55
CA PRO A 116 -27.72 0.13 14.12
C PRO A 116 -28.77 -0.20 13.03
N ARG A 117 -29.73 -1.08 13.35
CA ARG A 117 -30.76 -1.56 12.42
C ARG A 117 -31.55 -0.45 11.72
N GLU A 118 -31.55 0.75 12.30
CA GLU A 118 -32.29 1.93 11.83
C GLU A 118 -31.64 2.64 10.63
N LEU A 119 -30.37 2.36 10.32
CA LEU A 119 -29.64 2.89 9.14
C LEU A 119 -29.51 1.85 8.01
N VAL A 120 -30.22 0.72 8.10
CA VAL A 120 -30.14 -0.40 7.14
C VAL A 120 -31.06 -0.11 5.95
N THR A 121 -30.62 0.76 5.04
CA THR A 121 -31.21 0.83 3.70
C THR A 121 -30.46 -0.14 2.78
N LYS A 122 -31.11 -1.28 2.51
CA LYS A 122 -30.71 -2.40 1.63
C LYS A 122 -29.39 -3.11 1.98
N ASP A 123 -29.53 -4.40 2.26
CA ASP A 123 -28.50 -5.41 2.50
C ASP A 123 -27.49 -5.56 1.34
N THR A 124 -26.58 -4.61 1.19
CA THR A 124 -25.32 -4.84 0.49
C THR A 124 -24.22 -4.36 1.41
N ARG A 125 -23.38 -5.27 1.91
CA ARG A 125 -22.19 -4.88 2.69
C ARG A 125 -21.39 -3.93 1.80
N LEU A 126 -20.80 -2.85 2.34
CA LEU A 126 -19.97 -1.94 1.51
C LEU A 126 -18.91 -2.72 0.71
N VAL A 127 -18.35 -3.77 1.32
CA VAL A 127 -17.37 -4.68 0.71
C VAL A 127 -17.93 -5.49 -0.46
N ASP A 128 -19.25 -5.71 -0.53
CA ASP A 128 -19.89 -6.38 -1.66
C ASP A 128 -20.12 -5.45 -2.86
N HIS A 129 -19.95 -4.14 -2.67
CA HIS A 129 -20.02 -3.18 -3.74
C HIS A 129 -18.91 -3.44 -4.76
N PRO A 130 -19.22 -3.57 -6.07
CA PRO A 130 -18.23 -3.83 -7.11
C PRO A 130 -17.05 -2.84 -7.10
N ILE A 131 -17.29 -1.55 -6.85
CA ILE A 131 -16.22 -0.55 -6.70
C ILE A 131 -15.27 -0.92 -5.56
N ILE A 132 -15.78 -1.25 -4.37
CA ILE A 132 -14.94 -1.51 -3.19
C ILE A 132 -14.09 -2.77 -3.40
N LYS A 133 -14.65 -3.79 -4.07
CA LYS A 133 -13.88 -4.96 -4.53
C LYS A 133 -12.77 -4.53 -5.50
N SER A 134 -13.10 -3.70 -6.49
CA SER A 134 -12.13 -3.19 -7.45
C SER A 134 -11.02 -2.37 -6.79
N LEU A 135 -11.36 -1.44 -5.88
CA LEU A 135 -10.41 -0.64 -5.11
C LEU A 135 -9.51 -1.52 -4.25
N THR A 136 -10.07 -2.53 -3.59
CA THR A 136 -9.29 -3.46 -2.77
C THR A 136 -8.27 -4.22 -3.62
N LEU A 137 -8.67 -4.69 -4.82
CA LEU A 137 -7.77 -5.34 -5.77
C LEU A 137 -6.70 -4.38 -6.31
N ALA A 138 -7.07 -3.13 -6.61
CA ALA A 138 -6.12 -2.09 -6.99
C ALA A 138 -5.07 -1.85 -5.90
N MET A 139 -5.50 -1.72 -4.65
CA MET A 139 -4.62 -1.54 -3.49
C MET A 139 -3.68 -2.73 -3.30
N HIS A 140 -4.16 -3.95 -3.51
CA HIS A 140 -3.33 -5.15 -3.45
C HIS A 140 -2.26 -5.19 -4.55
N GLN A 141 -2.62 -4.86 -5.79
CA GLN A 141 -1.65 -4.79 -6.89
C GLN A 141 -0.65 -3.63 -6.70
N ALA A 142 -1.09 -2.48 -6.20
CA ALA A 142 -0.21 -1.37 -5.85
C ALA A 142 0.76 -1.74 -4.71
N LEU A 143 0.31 -2.53 -3.73
CA LEU A 143 1.18 -3.06 -2.68
C LEU A 143 2.26 -3.99 -3.26
N ILE A 144 1.90 -4.88 -4.19
CA ILE A 144 2.88 -5.75 -4.88
C ILE A 144 3.94 -4.89 -5.60
N ILE A 145 3.52 -3.87 -6.35
CA ILE A 145 4.41 -2.92 -7.00
C ILE A 145 5.35 -2.27 -5.97
N TYR A 146 4.78 -1.71 -4.91
CA TYR A 146 5.53 -1.01 -3.88
C TYR A 146 6.55 -1.93 -3.22
N PHE A 147 6.16 -3.14 -2.84
CA PHE A 147 7.03 -4.14 -2.24
C PHE A 147 8.20 -4.49 -3.16
N TYR A 148 7.96 -4.87 -4.41
CA TYR A 148 9.04 -5.27 -5.32
C TYR A 148 9.99 -4.12 -5.67
N ARG A 149 9.48 -2.89 -5.74
CA ARG A 149 10.30 -1.71 -6.03
C ARG A 149 11.09 -1.24 -4.80
N ARG A 150 10.50 -1.28 -3.60
CA ARG A 150 11.13 -0.73 -2.39
C ARG A 150 11.96 -1.75 -1.63
N VAL A 151 11.50 -3.00 -1.58
CA VAL A 151 12.15 -4.09 -0.83
C VAL A 151 13.17 -4.81 -1.69
N TYR A 152 12.83 -5.18 -2.93
CA TYR A 152 13.76 -5.90 -3.81
C TYR A 152 14.54 -5.01 -4.79
N ASN A 153 14.16 -3.74 -4.95
CA ASN A 153 14.74 -2.84 -5.95
C ASN A 153 14.73 -3.44 -7.38
N MET A 154 13.68 -4.19 -7.74
CA MET A 154 13.56 -4.79 -9.07
C MET A 154 13.33 -3.73 -10.13
N SER A 155 13.85 -3.91 -11.35
CA SER A 155 13.57 -3.02 -12.48
C SER A 155 12.05 -2.81 -12.68
N ALA A 156 11.64 -1.57 -12.98
CA ALA A 156 10.25 -1.22 -13.27
C ALA A 156 9.66 -2.08 -14.41
N MET A 157 10.50 -2.58 -15.32
CA MET A 157 10.06 -3.45 -16.43
C MET A 157 9.40 -4.75 -15.96
N VAL A 158 9.79 -5.29 -14.79
CA VAL A 158 9.32 -6.60 -14.29
C VAL A 158 7.88 -6.51 -13.76
N ILE A 159 7.47 -5.34 -13.28
CA ILE A 159 6.20 -5.14 -12.58
C ILE A 159 5.07 -4.57 -13.46
N GLN A 160 5.28 -4.46 -14.78
CA GLN A 160 4.33 -3.79 -15.68
C GLN A 160 2.96 -4.48 -15.74
N ASP A 161 2.89 -5.79 -15.49
CA ASP A 161 1.60 -6.49 -15.40
C ASP A 161 0.79 -6.03 -14.20
N SER A 162 1.42 -5.88 -13.02
CA SER A 162 0.78 -5.31 -11.84
C SER A 162 0.41 -3.83 -12.03
N VAL A 163 1.22 -3.05 -12.77
CA VAL A 163 0.87 -1.68 -13.15
C VAL A 163 -0.41 -1.65 -13.98
N ARG A 164 -0.49 -2.48 -15.03
CA ARG A 164 -1.68 -2.60 -15.86
C ARG A 164 -2.92 -2.96 -15.04
N LYS A 165 -2.84 -4.02 -14.23
CA LYS A 165 -3.93 -4.48 -13.38
C LYS A 165 -4.39 -3.39 -12.41
N THR A 166 -3.46 -2.68 -11.78
CA THR A 166 -3.80 -1.58 -10.85
C THR A 166 -4.59 -0.49 -11.58
N LEU A 167 -4.14 -0.06 -12.76
CA LEU A 167 -4.84 0.95 -13.55
C LEU A 167 -6.21 0.46 -14.05
N ASP A 168 -6.33 -0.81 -14.44
CA ASP A 168 -7.61 -1.43 -14.83
C ASP A 168 -8.61 -1.42 -13.66
N TYR A 169 -8.17 -1.76 -12.44
CA TYR A 169 -9.02 -1.79 -11.25
C TYR A 169 -9.37 -0.41 -10.70
N ILE A 170 -8.52 0.60 -10.90
CA ILE A 170 -8.77 1.98 -10.45
C ILE A 170 -9.79 2.69 -11.35
N GLN A 171 -9.83 2.36 -12.64
CA GLN A 171 -10.66 3.09 -13.59
C GLN A 171 -12.16 3.15 -13.20
N PRO A 172 -12.83 2.03 -12.85
CA PRO A 172 -14.22 2.08 -12.38
C PRO A 172 -14.40 2.91 -11.11
N CYS A 173 -13.38 2.95 -10.24
CA CYS A 173 -13.43 3.74 -9.01
C CYS A 173 -13.52 5.23 -9.34
N LEU A 174 -12.67 5.73 -10.26
CA LEU A 174 -12.67 7.14 -10.65
C LEU A 174 -13.97 7.60 -11.31
N GLU A 175 -14.63 6.71 -12.06
CA GLU A 175 -15.87 7.02 -12.77
C GLU A 175 -17.06 7.16 -11.79
N GLU A 176 -17.16 6.25 -10.80
CA GLU A 176 -18.27 6.24 -9.84
C GLU A 176 -18.04 7.14 -8.60
N THR A 177 -16.80 7.40 -8.17
CA THR A 177 -16.50 8.30 -7.03
C THR A 177 -16.40 9.78 -7.41
N SER A 178 -16.92 10.19 -8.57
CA SER A 178 -16.85 11.58 -9.03
C SER A 178 -17.66 12.55 -8.15
N ASP A 179 -18.62 12.04 -7.36
CA ASP A 179 -19.44 12.80 -6.40
C ASP A 179 -19.17 12.46 -4.92
N ASP A 180 -18.35 11.44 -4.61
CA ASP A 180 -18.16 10.92 -3.25
C ASP A 180 -16.67 10.79 -2.89
N HIS A 181 -16.21 11.56 -1.90
CA HIS A 181 -14.80 11.71 -1.54
C HIS A 181 -14.27 10.60 -0.61
N ASP A 182 -15.12 9.67 -0.19
CA ASP A 182 -14.84 8.74 0.92
C ASP A 182 -13.56 7.92 0.73
N PHE A 183 -13.17 7.59 -0.50
CA PHE A 183 -12.00 6.72 -0.78
C PHE A 183 -10.89 7.38 -1.59
N ALA A 184 -10.92 8.71 -1.73
CA ALA A 184 -10.00 9.46 -2.58
C ALA A 184 -8.52 9.21 -2.22
N ALA A 185 -8.20 9.01 -0.94
CA ALA A 185 -6.84 8.71 -0.48
C ALA A 185 -6.33 7.33 -0.98
N SER A 186 -7.15 6.27 -0.87
CA SER A 186 -6.81 4.92 -1.32
C SER A 186 -6.62 4.88 -2.84
N ILE A 187 -7.55 5.50 -3.57
CA ILE A 187 -7.50 5.65 -5.03
C ILE A 187 -6.24 6.42 -5.44
N GLY A 188 -6.00 7.55 -4.78
CA GLY A 188 -4.86 8.40 -5.03
C GLY A 188 -3.54 7.66 -4.84
N TRP A 189 -3.38 6.94 -3.72
CA TRP A 189 -2.15 6.22 -3.41
C TRP A 189 -1.89 5.10 -4.41
N ALA A 190 -2.88 4.25 -4.68
CA ALA A 190 -2.73 3.14 -5.63
C ALA A 190 -2.44 3.65 -7.05
N GLY A 191 -3.15 4.70 -7.48
CA GLY A 191 -2.97 5.32 -8.80
C GLY A 191 -1.60 5.94 -8.96
N PHE A 192 -1.13 6.66 -7.94
CA PHE A 192 0.19 7.26 -7.92
C PHE A 192 1.31 6.22 -7.99
N VAL A 193 1.24 5.15 -7.18
CA VAL A 193 2.24 4.07 -7.19
C VAL A 193 2.31 3.40 -8.56
N ALA A 194 1.16 3.06 -9.16
CA ALA A 194 1.13 2.43 -10.48
C ALA A 194 1.64 3.34 -11.59
N ALA A 195 1.20 4.60 -11.61
CA ALA A 195 1.59 5.57 -12.64
C ALA A 195 3.09 5.86 -12.62
N CYS A 196 3.69 6.10 -11.44
CA CYS A 196 5.14 6.33 -11.33
C CYS A 196 5.97 5.15 -11.86
N GLU A 197 5.44 3.93 -11.77
CA GLU A 197 6.14 2.73 -12.21
C GLU A 197 5.82 2.32 -13.65
N ALA A 198 4.94 3.02 -14.37
CA ALA A 198 4.67 2.78 -15.78
C ALA A 198 5.89 3.07 -16.68
N THR A 199 6.26 2.13 -17.54
CA THR A 199 7.41 2.27 -18.46
C THR A 199 7.02 2.37 -19.92
N THR A 200 5.89 1.79 -20.33
CA THR A 200 5.43 1.83 -21.72
C THR A 200 4.62 3.10 -21.99
N PRO A 201 4.67 3.67 -23.22
CA PRO A 201 3.92 4.88 -23.55
C PRO A 201 2.41 4.75 -23.29
N ASP A 202 1.83 3.58 -23.57
CA ASP A 202 0.43 3.28 -23.30
C ASP A 202 0.09 3.36 -21.81
N LEU A 203 0.87 2.69 -20.95
CA LEU A 203 0.64 2.70 -19.50
C LEU A 203 0.95 4.08 -18.89
N GLN A 204 1.92 4.81 -19.42
CA GLN A 204 2.22 6.19 -19.01
C GLN A 204 1.04 7.11 -19.30
N GLU A 205 0.46 7.02 -20.50
CA GLU A 205 -0.70 7.83 -20.87
C GLU A 205 -1.93 7.50 -20.01
N ARG A 206 -2.17 6.21 -19.75
CA ARG A 206 -3.23 5.78 -18.84
C ARG A 206 -3.01 6.28 -17.41
N GLY A 207 -1.78 6.13 -16.90
CA GLY A 207 -1.39 6.62 -15.57
C GLY A 207 -1.52 8.13 -15.44
N ARG A 208 -1.16 8.89 -16.49
CA ARG A 208 -1.31 10.35 -16.55
C ARG A 208 -2.77 10.76 -16.38
N LYS A 209 -3.69 10.13 -17.13
CA LYS A 209 -5.14 10.40 -17.00
C LYS A 209 -5.67 10.15 -15.60
N VAL A 210 -5.25 9.05 -14.98
CA VAL A 210 -5.60 8.73 -13.59
C VAL A 210 -5.10 9.82 -12.63
N LEU A 211 -3.83 10.22 -12.77
CA LEU A 211 -3.23 11.25 -11.93
C LEU A 211 -3.87 12.63 -12.12
N GLU A 212 -4.24 13.01 -13.34
CA GLU A 212 -4.93 14.27 -13.60
C GLU A 212 -6.33 14.30 -12.98
N ALA A 213 -7.05 13.18 -12.97
CA ALA A 213 -8.31 13.06 -12.25
C ALA A 213 -8.10 13.25 -10.74
N ILE A 214 -7.03 12.66 -10.18
CA ILE A 214 -6.65 12.81 -8.76
C ILE A 214 -6.27 14.27 -8.44
N ASP A 215 -5.49 14.92 -9.31
CA ASP A 215 -5.05 16.31 -9.16
C ASP A 215 -6.25 17.27 -9.10
N ASN A 216 -7.25 17.06 -9.96
CA ASN A 216 -8.46 17.88 -10.02
C ASN A 216 -9.37 17.70 -8.80
N ASN A 217 -9.34 16.51 -8.19
CA ASN A 217 -10.15 16.17 -7.01
C ASN A 217 -9.46 16.54 -5.69
N GLY A 218 -8.28 17.18 -5.73
CA GLY A 218 -7.64 17.78 -4.56
C GLY A 218 -6.98 16.79 -3.58
N VAL A 219 -6.65 15.56 -4.01
CA VAL A 219 -5.90 14.62 -3.17
C VAL A 219 -4.44 15.06 -3.13
N ILE A 220 -4.04 15.72 -2.03
CA ILE A 220 -2.71 16.34 -1.90
C ILE A 220 -1.64 15.28 -1.60
N PHE A 221 -0.71 15.07 -2.53
CA PHE A 221 0.54 14.32 -2.31
C PHE A 221 1.74 15.28 -2.25
N GLY A 222 1.83 16.10 -1.21
CA GLY A 222 2.95 17.04 -1.02
C GLY A 222 2.80 18.36 -1.77
N THR A 223 3.93 18.99 -2.14
CA THR A 223 3.98 20.35 -2.71
C THR A 223 3.70 20.40 -4.22
N ASP A 224 3.99 19.32 -4.94
CA ASP A 224 3.83 19.23 -6.39
C ASP A 224 2.68 18.29 -6.78
N LYS A 225 2.12 18.50 -7.98
CA LYS A 225 1.07 17.65 -8.51
C LYS A 225 1.59 16.22 -8.79
N PRO A 226 0.89 15.16 -8.32
CA PRO A 226 1.17 13.76 -8.66
C PRO A 226 1.54 13.51 -10.13
N SER A 227 0.79 14.09 -11.07
CA SER A 227 1.03 13.94 -12.52
C SER A 227 2.42 14.43 -12.96
N THR A 228 2.85 15.56 -12.42
CA THR A 228 4.15 16.19 -12.74
C THR A 228 5.31 15.39 -12.18
N LEU A 229 5.12 14.82 -10.99
CA LEU A 229 6.12 13.96 -10.37
C LEU A 229 6.30 12.66 -11.17
N ALA A 230 5.19 12.00 -11.56
CA ALA A 230 5.27 10.78 -12.38
C ALA A 230 5.95 11.05 -13.74
N GLN A 231 5.64 12.17 -14.38
CA GLN A 231 6.30 12.59 -15.62
C GLN A 231 7.82 12.75 -15.43
N SER A 232 8.24 13.42 -14.35
CA SER A 232 9.66 13.59 -14.02
C SER A 232 10.39 12.25 -13.81
N VAL A 233 9.70 11.24 -13.25
CA VAL A 233 10.24 9.88 -13.10
C VAL A 233 10.45 9.23 -14.46
N TRP A 234 9.47 9.34 -15.36
CA TRP A 234 9.56 8.75 -16.69
C TRP A 234 10.66 9.37 -17.53
N ASP A 235 10.78 10.70 -17.51
CA ASP A 235 11.78 11.43 -18.29
C ASP A 235 13.19 11.08 -17.80
N ARG A 236 13.41 11.07 -16.49
CA ARG A 236 14.71 10.71 -15.91
C ARG A 236 15.12 9.27 -16.20
N ARG A 237 14.18 8.32 -16.25
CA ARG A 237 14.45 6.93 -16.68
C ARG A 237 14.83 6.86 -18.15
N LYS A 238 14.17 7.63 -19.02
CA LYS A 238 14.49 7.70 -20.46
C LYS A 238 15.87 8.32 -20.69
N GLU A 239 16.21 9.39 -19.98
CA GLU A 239 17.51 10.08 -20.07
C GLU A 239 18.68 9.21 -19.61
N THR A 240 18.52 8.52 -18.48
CA THR A 240 19.60 7.72 -17.87
C THR A 240 19.69 6.30 -18.42
N GLY A 241 18.60 5.79 -19.02
CA GLY A 241 18.46 4.37 -19.37
C GLY A 241 18.35 3.44 -18.16
N ASP A 242 18.25 3.98 -16.93
CA ASP A 242 18.19 3.22 -15.70
C ASP A 242 16.74 3.04 -15.22
N TRP A 243 16.21 1.84 -15.46
CA TRP A 243 14.86 1.45 -15.07
C TRP A 243 14.75 0.99 -13.61
N THR A 244 15.85 0.98 -12.86
CA THR A 244 15.84 0.70 -11.42
C THR A 244 15.50 1.94 -10.59
N LEU A 245 15.73 3.15 -11.13
CA LEU A 245 15.41 4.43 -10.48
C LEU A 245 13.98 4.47 -9.97
N SER A 246 13.81 4.67 -8.66
CA SER A 246 12.50 4.73 -8.01
C SER A 246 12.06 6.18 -7.77
N TRP A 247 10.74 6.42 -7.74
CA TRP A 247 10.21 7.77 -7.50
C TRP A 247 10.66 8.40 -6.17
N PRO A 248 10.84 7.65 -5.04
CA PRO A 248 11.37 8.24 -3.81
C PRO A 248 12.80 8.75 -3.94
N ASP A 249 13.64 8.10 -4.77
CA ASP A 249 15.01 8.55 -5.00
C ASP A 249 15.03 9.88 -5.76
N ILE A 250 14.07 10.06 -6.67
CA ILE A 250 13.90 11.31 -7.42
C ILE A 250 13.38 12.41 -6.50
N MET A 251 12.38 12.15 -5.65
CA MET A 251 11.87 13.12 -4.68
C MET A 251 12.92 13.58 -3.65
N ARG A 252 13.79 12.68 -3.19
CA ARG A 252 14.91 13.02 -2.29
C ARG A 252 15.94 13.94 -2.94
N ASN A 253 16.05 13.90 -4.26
CA ASN A 253 16.96 14.74 -5.03
C ASN A 253 16.34 16.09 -5.43
N ILE A 254 15.01 16.19 -5.48
CA ILE A 254 14.27 17.44 -5.77
C ILE A 254 14.20 18.35 -4.52
N SER A 255 14.25 17.78 -3.32
CA SER A 255 14.15 18.50 -2.04
C SER A 255 15.48 19.13 -1.56
N ARG A 256 16.41 19.40 -2.49
CA ARG A 256 17.69 20.10 -2.24
C ARG A 256 17.80 21.37 -3.05
#